data_AF-A0A1X7M850-F1
#
_entry.id   AF-A0A1X7M850-F1
#
_cell.length_a   1.000
_cell.length_b   1.000
_cell.length_c   1.000
_cell.angle_alpha   90.00
_cell.angle_beta   90.00
_cell.angle_gamma   90.00
#
_symmetry.space_group_name_H-M   'P 1'
#
loop_
_entity.id
_entity.type
_entity.pdbx_description
1 polymer ?
#
loop_
_entity_poly.entity_id
_entity_poly.type
_entity_poly.pdbx_seq_one_letter_code
_entity_poly.pdbx_strand_id
1 'polypeptide(L)'
;MKPLIDPIATPDGLFHGKNTQTGELATIVTPKYANDNQAALLSTQREILTILAAGGIKADEATNDQFLTALKKVFLTTNDTRLDNLLHSDKNLADVKDKAAARTSLELKGAAVLGVGITKDTVAAGDDARITGALQKGNNLSEITAAGVPAQTAARVNLGLKTGAVHDVQPTPTDVSPEMLLKMGSFGLGIPMAAQGGDFHTWLRTAASGFYYLDAMQNAPESPAYILVLRNPKGDGVGALTFGYEVGQMGFDSFVKGKWLSWKMQSR
;
A
#
# COMPACT_ATOMS: atom_id res chain seq x y z
N MET A 1 44.36 -44.90 -21.05
CA MET A 1 45.13 -44.63 -22.28
C MET A 1 46.58 -44.93 -22.00
N LYS A 2 47.27 -45.61 -22.91
CA LYS A 2 48.68 -45.92 -22.71
C LYS A 2 49.56 -44.67 -22.72
N PRO A 3 50.69 -44.65 -21.98
CA PRO A 3 51.78 -43.73 -22.26
C PRO A 3 52.18 -43.78 -23.75
N LEU A 4 52.92 -42.77 -24.21
CA LEU A 4 53.40 -42.76 -25.59
C LEU A 4 54.12 -44.08 -25.88
N ILE A 5 53.66 -44.80 -26.91
CA ILE A 5 54.26 -46.09 -27.28
C ILE A 5 55.66 -45.84 -27.80
N ASP A 6 56.62 -46.69 -27.43
CA ASP A 6 57.97 -46.63 -27.97
C ASP A 6 57.96 -46.95 -29.48
N PRO A 7 58.72 -46.22 -30.31
CA PRO A 7 58.97 -46.62 -31.68
C PRO A 7 59.54 -48.04 -31.76
N ILE A 8 59.49 -48.64 -32.94
CA ILE A 8 60.17 -49.91 -33.23
C ILE A 8 61.61 -49.88 -32.71
N ALA A 9 62.02 -50.95 -32.03
CA ALA A 9 63.30 -51.08 -31.35
C ALA A 9 64.49 -51.29 -32.31
N THR A 10 64.69 -50.35 -33.23
CA THR A 10 65.85 -50.24 -34.12
C THR A 10 66.62 -48.95 -33.81
N PRO A 11 67.89 -48.83 -34.20
CA PRO A 11 68.71 -47.65 -33.90
C PRO A 11 68.11 -46.32 -34.36
N ASP A 12 67.29 -46.34 -35.41
CA ASP A 12 66.62 -45.19 -36.00
C ASP A 12 65.09 -45.17 -35.74
N GLY A 13 64.55 -46.14 -35.01
CA GLY A 13 63.12 -46.21 -34.68
C GLY A 13 62.22 -46.64 -35.84
N LEU A 14 62.79 -47.13 -36.96
CA LEU A 14 62.08 -47.49 -38.18
C LEU A 14 62.09 -49.00 -38.44
N PHE A 15 61.02 -49.48 -39.06
CA PHE A 15 60.98 -50.78 -39.70
C PHE A 15 61.81 -50.78 -40.98
N HIS A 16 62.74 -51.73 -41.09
CA HIS A 16 63.61 -51.86 -42.26
C HIS A 16 63.17 -52.94 -43.25
N GLY A 17 62.34 -53.90 -42.81
CA GLY A 17 61.61 -54.89 -43.62
C GLY A 17 62.39 -55.64 -44.70
N LYS A 18 63.71 -55.53 -44.77
CA LYS A 18 64.59 -56.21 -45.71
C LYS A 18 65.48 -57.14 -44.92
N ASN A 19 65.63 -58.36 -45.41
CA ASN A 19 66.65 -59.26 -44.90
C ASN A 19 68.03 -58.66 -45.20
N THR A 20 68.83 -58.40 -44.18
CA THR A 20 70.17 -57.81 -44.27
C THR A 20 71.17 -58.68 -45.05
N GLN A 21 70.83 -59.93 -45.35
CA GLN A 21 71.65 -60.88 -46.08
C GLN A 21 71.19 -61.11 -47.53
N THR A 22 69.88 -60.98 -47.81
CA THR A 22 69.31 -61.29 -49.14
C THR A 22 68.69 -60.09 -49.87
N GLY A 23 68.43 -58.97 -49.18
CA GLY A 23 67.80 -57.77 -49.75
C GLY A 23 66.29 -57.91 -50.05
N GLU A 24 65.75 -59.13 -49.98
CA GLU A 24 64.33 -59.43 -50.12
C GLU A 24 63.52 -58.91 -48.92
N LEU A 25 62.25 -58.59 -49.16
CA LEU A 25 61.35 -58.16 -48.09
C LEU A 25 61.15 -59.31 -47.09
N ALA A 26 61.46 -59.07 -45.82
CA ALA A 26 61.28 -60.02 -44.73
C ALA A 26 59.79 -60.26 -44.39
N THR A 27 58.90 -59.38 -44.86
CA THR A 27 57.44 -59.44 -44.63
C THR A 27 56.67 -58.94 -45.86
N ILE A 28 55.42 -59.38 -46.01
CA ILE A 28 54.49 -58.85 -47.05
C ILE A 28 54.23 -57.35 -46.84
N VAL A 29 54.23 -56.89 -45.58
CA VAL A 29 54.09 -55.48 -45.22
C VAL A 29 55.37 -54.71 -45.58
N THR A 30 55.24 -53.65 -46.38
CA THR A 30 56.39 -52.84 -46.79
C THR A 30 56.88 -51.93 -45.66
N PRO A 31 58.18 -51.60 -45.62
CA PRO A 31 58.72 -50.62 -44.67
C PRO A 31 58.01 -49.29 -44.65
N LYS A 32 57.67 -48.77 -45.83
CA LYS A 32 56.89 -47.54 -45.95
C LYS A 32 55.57 -47.65 -45.19
N TYR A 33 54.79 -48.71 -45.44
CA TYR A 33 53.49 -48.87 -44.79
C TYR A 33 53.63 -48.99 -43.26
N ALA A 34 54.55 -49.82 -42.76
CA ALA A 34 54.73 -50.00 -41.32
C ALA A 34 55.16 -48.69 -40.63
N ASN A 35 56.10 -47.96 -41.23
CA ASN A 35 56.59 -46.69 -40.69
C ASN A 35 55.53 -45.59 -40.76
N ASP A 36 54.76 -45.51 -41.85
CA ASP A 36 53.66 -44.54 -41.98
C ASP A 36 52.56 -44.80 -40.94
N ASN A 37 52.19 -46.06 -40.69
CA ASN A 37 51.20 -46.43 -39.66
C ASN A 37 51.70 -46.13 -38.24
N GLN A 38 52.96 -46.46 -37.94
CA GLN A 38 53.59 -46.10 -36.66
C GLN A 38 53.56 -44.58 -36.46
N ALA A 39 53.97 -43.82 -37.48
CA ALA A 39 53.99 -42.37 -37.43
C ALA A 39 52.59 -41.79 -37.18
N ALA A 40 51.55 -42.31 -37.85
CA ALA A 40 50.17 -41.88 -37.65
C ALA A 40 49.63 -42.18 -36.24
N LEU A 41 49.93 -43.37 -35.70
CA LEU A 41 49.55 -43.77 -34.34
C LEU A 41 50.22 -42.89 -33.29
N LEU A 42 51.54 -42.71 -33.38
CA LEU A 42 52.29 -41.86 -32.44
C LEU A 42 51.86 -40.40 -32.52
N SER A 43 51.58 -39.89 -33.73
CA SER A 43 51.04 -38.54 -33.92
C SER A 43 49.71 -38.36 -33.19
N THR A 44 48.75 -39.26 -33.43
CA THR A 44 47.44 -39.23 -32.76
C THR A 44 47.56 -39.36 -31.24
N GLN A 45 48.44 -40.25 -30.75
CA GLN A 45 48.67 -40.39 -29.32
C GLN A 45 49.22 -39.11 -28.70
N ARG A 46 50.15 -38.41 -29.36
CA ARG A 46 50.70 -37.13 -28.87
C ARG A 46 49.65 -36.04 -28.76
N GLU A 47 48.74 -35.93 -29.73
CA GLU A 47 47.62 -34.98 -29.67
C GLU A 47 46.72 -35.27 -28.46
N ILE A 48 46.35 -36.54 -28.26
CA ILE A 48 45.51 -36.93 -27.13
C ILE A 48 46.24 -36.72 -25.79
N LEU A 49 47.53 -37.08 -25.70
CA LEU A 49 48.36 -36.84 -24.51
C LEU A 49 48.46 -35.34 -24.18
N THR A 50 48.51 -34.47 -25.19
CA THR A 50 48.48 -33.01 -25.00
C THR A 50 47.18 -32.56 -24.35
N ILE A 51 46.03 -33.12 -24.78
CA ILE A 51 44.73 -32.83 -24.17
C ILE A 51 44.66 -33.35 -22.73
N LEU A 52 45.18 -34.56 -22.47
CA LEU A 52 45.27 -35.11 -21.11
C LEU A 52 46.10 -34.20 -20.20
N ALA A 53 47.26 -33.76 -20.66
CA ALA A 53 48.14 -32.85 -19.93
C ALA A 53 47.47 -31.50 -19.65
N ALA A 54 46.76 -30.92 -20.63
CA ALA A 54 45.97 -29.71 -20.45
C ALA A 54 44.86 -29.86 -19.38
N GLY A 55 44.26 -31.05 -19.29
CA GLY A 55 43.33 -31.41 -18.20
C GLY A 55 44.00 -31.77 -16.87
N GLY A 56 45.33 -31.71 -16.77
CA GLY A 56 46.10 -32.11 -15.59
C GLY A 56 46.06 -33.61 -15.28
N ILE A 57 45.87 -34.46 -16.30
CA ILE A 57 45.74 -35.91 -16.19
C ILE A 57 46.97 -36.58 -16.81
N LYS A 58 47.59 -37.52 -16.09
CA LYS A 58 48.66 -38.38 -16.63
C LYS A 58 48.05 -39.64 -17.24
N ALA A 59 48.59 -40.10 -18.36
CA ALA A 59 48.16 -41.34 -19.00
C ALA A 59 48.36 -42.55 -18.07
N ASP A 60 47.37 -43.43 -18.04
CA ASP A 60 47.33 -44.64 -17.22
C ASP A 60 46.64 -45.76 -18.01
N GLU A 61 47.31 -46.89 -18.18
CA GLU A 61 46.79 -48.03 -18.93
C GLU A 61 45.57 -48.66 -18.25
N ALA A 62 45.49 -48.59 -16.91
CA ALA A 62 44.39 -49.18 -16.14
C ALA A 62 43.08 -48.39 -16.27
N THR A 63 43.13 -47.16 -16.80
CA THR A 63 41.99 -46.24 -16.83
C THR A 63 41.50 -45.98 -18.28
N ASN A 64 40.19 -46.13 -18.51
CA ASN A 64 39.58 -46.10 -19.85
C ASN A 64 38.78 -44.82 -20.20
N ASP A 65 38.66 -43.85 -19.29
CA ASP A 65 37.87 -42.63 -19.49
C ASP A 65 38.72 -41.33 -19.47
N GLN A 66 40.05 -41.46 -19.40
CA GLN A 66 40.96 -40.34 -19.20
C GLN A 66 40.80 -39.23 -20.24
N PHE A 67 40.57 -39.59 -21.50
CA PHE A 67 40.34 -38.62 -22.57
C PHE A 67 39.03 -37.84 -22.36
N LEU A 68 37.94 -38.54 -22.04
CA LEU A 68 36.67 -37.88 -21.74
C LEU A 68 36.77 -36.99 -20.50
N THR A 69 37.46 -37.46 -19.46
CA THR A 69 37.69 -36.68 -18.23
C THR A 69 38.55 -35.46 -18.50
N ALA A 70 39.58 -35.58 -19.34
CA ALA A 70 40.39 -34.44 -19.78
C ALA A 70 39.56 -33.42 -20.55
N LEU A 71 38.75 -33.87 -21.51
CA LEU A 71 37.83 -32.98 -22.26
C LEU A 71 36.87 -32.28 -21.31
N LYS A 72 36.20 -33.00 -20.40
CA LYS A 72 35.32 -32.40 -19.40
C LYS A 72 36.05 -31.35 -18.56
N LYS A 73 37.29 -31.60 -18.14
CA LYS A 73 38.06 -30.59 -17.40
C LYS A 73 38.40 -29.39 -18.27
N VAL A 74 38.98 -29.61 -19.45
CA VAL A 74 39.39 -28.53 -20.37
C VAL A 74 38.20 -27.66 -20.80
N PHE A 75 36.99 -28.21 -20.89
CA PHE A 75 35.82 -27.47 -21.40
C PHE A 75 34.80 -27.04 -20.35
N LEU A 76 34.76 -27.67 -19.17
CA LEU A 76 33.69 -27.46 -18.17
C LEU A 76 34.20 -27.01 -16.80
N THR A 77 35.51 -26.79 -16.61
CA THR A 77 35.98 -26.18 -15.36
C THR A 77 35.54 -24.73 -15.27
N THR A 78 34.93 -24.35 -14.15
CA THR A 78 34.40 -23.01 -13.86
C THR A 78 35.44 -21.90 -13.77
N ASN A 79 36.74 -22.24 -13.86
CA ASN A 79 37.86 -21.29 -13.86
C ASN A 79 38.48 -21.12 -15.27
N ASP A 80 37.82 -21.62 -16.31
CA ASP A 80 38.23 -21.37 -17.68
C ASP A 80 37.80 -19.95 -18.07
N THR A 81 38.78 -19.10 -18.39
CA THR A 81 38.54 -17.70 -18.78
C THR A 81 37.66 -17.56 -20.03
N ARG A 82 37.54 -18.61 -20.85
CA ARG A 82 36.61 -18.64 -22.00
C ARG A 82 35.15 -18.66 -21.55
N LEU A 83 34.88 -19.16 -20.35
CA LEU A 83 33.54 -19.22 -19.74
C LEU A 83 33.22 -17.96 -18.93
N ASP A 84 34.13 -16.99 -18.80
CA ASP A 84 33.92 -15.74 -18.05
C ASP A 84 32.76 -14.88 -18.59
N ASN A 85 32.29 -15.16 -19.82
CA ASN A 85 31.13 -14.48 -20.41
C ASN A 85 29.79 -15.19 -20.14
N LEU A 86 29.81 -16.37 -19.51
CA LEU A 86 28.62 -17.10 -19.10
C LEU A 86 28.28 -16.78 -17.64
N LEU A 87 26.98 -16.78 -17.32
CA LEU A 87 26.52 -16.66 -15.94
C LEU A 87 26.54 -18.04 -15.27
N HIS A 88 27.15 -18.14 -14.10
CA HIS A 88 27.17 -19.36 -13.31
C HIS A 88 26.02 -19.34 -12.29
N SER A 89 25.23 -20.40 -12.25
CA SER A 89 24.04 -20.49 -11.39
C SER A 89 24.38 -20.49 -9.90
N ASP A 90 25.54 -21.01 -9.51
CA ASP A 90 26.04 -21.04 -8.13
C ASP A 90 26.45 -19.65 -7.61
N LYS A 91 26.72 -18.69 -8.50
CA LYS A 91 27.09 -17.32 -8.16
C LYS A 91 25.90 -16.38 -7.94
N ASN A 92 24.66 -16.86 -8.12
CA ASN A 92 23.44 -16.07 -7.91
C ASN A 92 23.49 -14.67 -8.58
N LEU A 93 23.95 -14.61 -9.83
CA LEU A 93 24.07 -13.39 -10.64
C LEU A 93 25.11 -12.37 -10.13
N ALA A 94 25.93 -12.71 -9.12
CA ALA A 94 27.01 -11.85 -8.65
C ALA A 94 28.03 -11.56 -9.77
N ASP A 95 28.20 -12.51 -10.68
CA ASP A 95 29.06 -12.51 -11.87
C ASP A 95 28.46 -11.81 -13.10
N VAL A 96 27.29 -11.17 -12.98
CA VAL A 96 26.83 -10.22 -14.00
C VAL A 96 27.85 -9.08 -14.11
N LYS A 97 28.53 -9.04 -15.26
CA LYS A 97 29.63 -8.12 -15.59
C LYS A 97 29.19 -6.66 -15.53
N ASP A 98 28.08 -6.34 -16.21
CA ASP A 98 27.47 -5.02 -16.18
C ASP A 98 26.03 -5.12 -15.68
N LYS A 99 25.86 -4.84 -14.39
CA LYS A 99 24.55 -4.87 -13.73
C LYS A 99 23.63 -3.77 -14.25
N ALA A 100 24.16 -2.65 -14.75
CA ALA A 100 23.36 -1.57 -15.31
C ALA A 100 22.81 -1.94 -16.69
N ALA A 101 23.67 -2.42 -17.58
CA ALA A 101 23.25 -2.91 -18.89
C ALA A 101 22.23 -4.07 -18.77
N ALA A 102 22.45 -5.00 -17.85
CA ALA A 102 21.51 -6.09 -17.59
C ALA A 102 20.12 -5.57 -17.18
N ARG A 103 20.04 -4.57 -16.28
CA ARG A 103 18.76 -3.93 -15.92
C ARG A 103 18.11 -3.24 -17.12
N THR A 104 18.88 -2.56 -17.97
CA THR A 104 18.38 -1.93 -19.19
C THR A 104 17.81 -2.95 -20.18
N SER A 105 18.51 -4.07 -20.40
CA SER A 105 18.04 -5.14 -21.30
C SER A 105 16.77 -5.84 -20.80
N LEU A 106 16.57 -5.88 -19.49
CA LEU A 106 15.34 -6.37 -18.86
C LEU A 106 14.24 -5.30 -18.79
N GLU A 107 14.47 -4.11 -19.37
CA GLU A 107 13.57 -2.96 -19.34
C GLU A 107 13.18 -2.50 -17.92
N LEU A 108 14.02 -2.83 -16.94
CA LEU A 108 13.84 -2.40 -15.56
C LEU A 108 14.10 -0.90 -15.46
N LYS A 109 13.16 -0.20 -14.83
CA LYS A 109 13.23 1.25 -14.63
C LYS A 109 13.98 1.60 -13.35
N GLY A 110 14.10 2.90 -13.07
CA GLY A 110 14.85 3.44 -11.93
C GLY A 110 14.45 2.84 -10.57
N ALA A 111 13.21 2.40 -10.37
CA ALA A 111 12.77 1.77 -9.13
C ALA A 111 13.58 0.51 -8.75
N ALA A 112 14.15 -0.21 -9.73
CA ALA A 112 14.89 -1.46 -9.49
C ALA A 112 16.22 -1.28 -8.73
N VAL A 113 16.70 -0.04 -8.57
CA VAL A 113 17.94 0.28 -7.82
C VAL A 113 17.68 1.06 -6.55
N LEU A 114 16.43 1.47 -6.30
CA LEU A 114 16.08 2.30 -5.16
C LEU A 114 15.46 1.44 -4.05
N GLY A 115 15.81 1.75 -2.80
CA GLY A 115 15.10 1.19 -1.64
C GLY A 115 13.66 1.72 -1.57
N VAL A 116 12.83 1.07 -0.75
CA VAL A 116 11.48 1.58 -0.39
C VAL A 116 11.60 2.37 0.91
N GLY A 117 11.05 3.59 0.96
CA GLY A 117 11.13 4.43 2.16
C GLY A 117 10.48 5.80 2.01
N ILE A 118 10.72 6.67 2.99
CA ILE A 118 10.12 8.01 3.11
C ILE A 118 11.09 9.17 2.74
N THR A 119 12.32 8.85 2.36
CA THR A 119 13.37 9.85 2.05
C THR A 119 13.50 10.06 0.55
N LYS A 120 14.13 11.17 0.14
CA LYS A 120 14.53 11.38 -1.25
C LYS A 120 15.38 10.20 -1.76
N ASP A 121 15.31 9.95 -3.07
CA ASP A 121 16.04 8.87 -3.77
C ASP A 121 15.63 7.46 -3.31
N THR A 122 14.39 7.29 -2.86
CA THR A 122 13.74 5.99 -2.61
C THR A 122 12.42 5.89 -3.38
N VAL A 123 11.94 4.67 -3.61
CA VAL A 123 10.54 4.44 -3.99
C VAL A 123 9.66 4.78 -2.78
N ALA A 124 8.63 5.61 -2.99
CA ALA A 124 7.78 6.10 -1.92
C ALA A 124 7.03 4.95 -1.22
N ALA A 125 7.23 4.84 0.09
CA ALA A 125 6.48 3.93 0.96
C ALA A 125 5.07 4.48 1.25
N GLY A 126 4.17 3.64 1.80
CA GLY A 126 2.77 3.99 1.99
C GLY A 126 2.51 5.18 2.93
N ASP A 127 3.44 5.48 3.84
CA ASP A 127 3.41 6.59 4.79
C ASP A 127 4.25 7.80 4.34
N ASP A 128 4.70 7.80 3.08
CA ASP A 128 5.54 8.86 2.52
C ASP A 128 4.72 10.09 2.11
N ALA A 129 5.13 11.27 2.57
CA ALA A 129 4.50 12.55 2.24
C ALA A 129 4.55 12.90 0.74
N ARG A 130 5.43 12.26 -0.05
CA ARG A 130 5.48 12.36 -1.52
C ARG A 130 4.25 11.73 -2.18
N ILE A 131 3.56 10.80 -1.52
CA ILE A 131 2.29 10.26 -2.01
C ILE A 131 1.19 11.30 -1.77
N THR A 132 1.01 12.17 -2.76
CA THR A 132 -0.03 13.19 -2.76
C THR A 132 -1.37 12.61 -3.18
N GLY A 133 -2.47 13.07 -2.57
CA GLY A 133 -3.84 12.65 -2.92
C GLY A 133 -4.32 11.36 -2.23
N ALA A 134 -3.46 10.72 -1.43
CA ALA A 134 -3.85 9.65 -0.52
C ALA A 134 -4.04 10.18 0.92
N LEU A 135 -4.87 9.50 1.71
CA LEU A 135 -4.99 9.76 3.15
C LEU A 135 -3.82 9.09 3.87
N GLN A 136 -2.99 9.86 4.55
CA GLN A 136 -1.87 9.32 5.33
C GLN A 136 -2.33 9.02 6.76
N LYS A 137 -2.05 7.81 7.24
CA LYS A 137 -2.45 7.36 8.59
C LYS A 137 -2.00 8.34 9.69
N GLY A 138 -0.79 8.90 9.57
CA GLY A 138 -0.22 9.81 10.55
C GLY A 138 -0.89 11.18 10.62
N ASN A 139 -1.64 11.57 9.59
CA ASN A 139 -2.22 12.91 9.48
C ASN A 139 -3.64 13.02 10.04
N ASN A 140 -4.20 11.94 10.59
CA ASN A 140 -5.53 11.94 11.21
C ASN A 140 -6.61 12.63 10.36
N LEU A 141 -6.60 12.37 9.04
CA LEU A 141 -7.53 12.93 8.06
C LEU A 141 -7.41 14.44 7.81
N SER A 142 -6.33 15.09 8.25
CA SER A 142 -6.14 16.54 8.00
C SER A 142 -6.11 16.89 6.50
N GLU A 143 -5.80 15.92 5.63
CA GLU A 143 -5.90 16.07 4.18
C GLU A 143 -7.32 16.32 3.69
N ILE A 144 -8.34 15.76 4.35
CA ILE A 144 -9.75 16.02 4.02
C ILE A 144 -10.09 17.48 4.35
N THR A 145 -9.57 17.99 5.47
CA THR A 145 -9.71 19.41 5.82
C THR A 145 -9.00 20.29 4.80
N ALA A 146 -7.77 19.96 4.41
CA ALA A 146 -6.98 20.70 3.43
C ALA A 146 -7.61 20.70 2.02
N ALA A 147 -8.29 19.61 1.63
CA ALA A 147 -9.04 19.51 0.39
C ALA A 147 -10.36 20.31 0.39
N GLY A 148 -10.78 20.83 1.55
CA GLY A 148 -11.85 21.81 1.69
C GLY A 148 -13.26 21.23 1.90
N VAL A 149 -14.23 22.14 1.95
CA VAL A 149 -15.65 21.84 2.27
C VAL A 149 -16.27 20.75 1.39
N PRO A 150 -16.00 20.68 0.06
CA PRO A 150 -16.54 19.60 -0.78
C PRO A 150 -16.04 18.21 -0.34
N ALA A 151 -14.75 18.07 -0.03
CA ALA A 151 -14.16 16.80 0.41
C ALA A 151 -14.70 16.40 1.79
N GLN A 152 -14.83 17.35 2.72
CA GLN A 152 -15.46 17.10 4.03
C GLN A 152 -16.91 16.63 3.90
N THR A 153 -17.66 17.23 2.96
CA THR A 153 -19.06 16.86 2.70
C THR A 153 -19.15 15.45 2.12
N ALA A 154 -18.34 15.12 1.12
CA ALA A 154 -18.26 13.78 0.55
C ALA A 154 -17.84 12.74 1.60
N ALA A 155 -16.88 13.06 2.46
CA ALA A 155 -16.46 12.18 3.55
C ALA A 155 -17.60 11.89 4.53
N ARG A 156 -18.36 12.91 4.96
CA ARG A 156 -19.55 12.72 5.79
C ARG A 156 -20.60 11.84 5.11
N VAL A 157 -20.89 12.10 3.84
CA VAL A 157 -21.85 11.30 3.05
C VAL A 157 -21.42 9.83 2.97
N ASN A 158 -20.16 9.56 2.65
CA ASN A 158 -19.63 8.20 2.53
C ASN A 158 -19.65 7.43 3.86
N LEU A 159 -19.44 8.13 4.98
CA LEU A 159 -19.55 7.58 6.32
C LEU A 159 -21.00 7.45 6.82
N GLY A 160 -21.99 7.87 6.02
CA GLY A 160 -23.39 7.89 6.43
C GLY A 160 -23.69 8.88 7.56
N LEU A 161 -22.79 9.85 7.77
CA LEU A 161 -22.98 10.93 8.74
C LEU A 161 -24.05 11.87 8.20
N LYS A 162 -25.22 11.83 8.84
CA LYS A 162 -26.37 12.67 8.51
C LYS A 162 -26.10 14.14 8.88
N THR A 163 -27.09 15.01 8.64
CA THR A 163 -27.00 16.47 8.88
C THR A 163 -26.60 16.84 10.32
N GLY A 164 -26.87 16.00 11.32
CA GLY A 164 -26.44 16.27 12.69
C GLY A 164 -24.92 16.47 12.84
N ALA A 165 -24.09 15.85 11.98
CA ALA A 165 -22.64 15.95 12.08
C ALA A 165 -22.06 17.31 11.67
N VAL A 166 -22.88 18.26 11.19
CA VAL A 166 -22.44 19.63 10.85
C VAL A 166 -22.92 20.69 11.84
N HIS A 167 -23.74 20.30 12.83
CA HIS A 167 -24.30 21.21 13.80
C HIS A 167 -23.56 21.10 15.14
N ASP A 168 -23.29 22.23 15.76
CA ASP A 168 -22.73 22.27 17.11
C ASP A 168 -23.75 21.78 18.14
N VAL A 169 -23.25 21.31 19.29
CA VAL A 169 -24.09 20.94 20.44
C VAL A 169 -24.31 22.17 21.31
N GLN A 170 -25.53 22.35 21.83
CA GLN A 170 -25.84 23.45 22.75
C GLN A 170 -24.84 23.53 23.93
N PRO A 171 -24.18 24.68 24.17
CA PRO A 171 -23.23 24.85 25.25
C PRO A 171 -23.89 24.95 26.63
N THR A 172 -25.13 25.46 26.70
CA THR A 172 -25.92 25.55 27.93
C THR A 172 -27.32 24.95 27.73
N PRO A 173 -27.99 24.46 28.80
CA PRO A 173 -29.35 23.88 28.70
C PRO A 173 -30.42 24.84 28.16
N THR A 174 -30.13 26.15 28.22
CA THR A 174 -31.02 27.25 27.81
C THR A 174 -30.60 27.90 26.50
N ASP A 175 -29.58 27.39 25.80
CA ASP A 175 -29.15 28.00 24.53
C ASP A 175 -30.22 27.84 23.45
N VAL A 176 -30.51 28.94 22.77
CA VAL A 176 -31.62 29.09 21.82
C VAL A 176 -31.13 29.30 20.39
N SER A 177 -29.82 29.30 20.17
CA SER A 177 -29.24 29.59 18.86
C SER A 177 -29.75 28.56 17.83
N PRO A 178 -30.19 29.02 16.65
CA PRO A 178 -30.69 28.13 15.62
C PRO A 178 -29.58 27.16 15.15
N GLU A 179 -29.99 26.03 14.57
CA GLU A 179 -29.06 25.08 13.94
C GLU A 179 -28.05 24.43 14.91
N MET A 180 -28.46 24.17 16.16
CA MET A 180 -27.70 23.38 17.13
C MET A 180 -28.41 22.08 17.54
N LEU A 181 -27.61 21.07 17.89
CA LEU A 181 -28.07 19.82 18.47
C LEU A 181 -28.40 19.97 19.96
N LEU A 182 -29.51 19.38 20.38
CA LEU A 182 -29.91 19.27 21.77
C LEU A 182 -28.93 18.38 22.56
N LYS A 183 -28.38 18.90 23.65
CA LYS A 183 -27.64 18.07 24.64
C LYS A 183 -28.64 17.40 25.59
N MET A 184 -28.36 16.17 26.04
CA MET A 184 -29.16 15.50 27.08
C MET A 184 -29.38 16.40 28.30
N GLY A 185 -30.64 16.56 28.71
CA GLY A 185 -31.04 17.45 29.81
C GLY A 185 -31.27 18.91 29.42
N SER A 186 -31.07 19.28 28.16
CA SER A 186 -31.46 20.61 27.65
C SER A 186 -32.97 20.69 27.51
N PHE A 187 -33.52 21.89 27.66
CA PHE A 187 -34.98 22.11 27.74
C PHE A 187 -35.74 21.87 26.42
N GLY A 188 -35.08 21.37 25.37
CA GLY A 188 -35.79 20.77 24.22
C GLY A 188 -36.30 21.75 23.18
N LEU A 189 -36.65 22.98 23.59
CA LEU A 189 -37.41 23.93 22.76
C LEU A 189 -37.01 25.38 23.03
N GLY A 190 -35.71 25.57 23.31
CA GLY A 190 -35.01 26.82 23.02
C GLY A 190 -35.58 28.09 23.62
N ILE A 191 -36.23 28.11 24.79
CA ILE A 191 -36.16 29.18 25.80
C ILE A 191 -36.77 28.72 27.14
N PRO A 192 -36.27 29.19 28.29
CA PRO A 192 -37.16 29.79 29.27
C PRO A 192 -36.89 31.29 29.26
N MET A 193 -37.63 32.08 28.45
CA MET A 193 -37.57 33.53 28.67
C MET A 193 -38.35 33.75 29.95
N ALA A 194 -37.68 34.23 30.98
CA ALA A 194 -38.38 34.86 32.07
C ALA A 194 -39.10 36.08 31.47
N ALA A 195 -40.43 36.00 31.38
CA ALA A 195 -41.24 37.15 31.02
C ALA A 195 -41.49 37.92 32.31
N GLN A 196 -40.76 39.03 32.48
CA GLN A 196 -40.78 39.86 33.69
C GLN A 196 -41.18 41.29 33.35
N GLY A 197 -42.10 41.85 34.15
CA GLY A 197 -42.55 43.23 34.02
C GLY A 197 -43.44 43.49 32.80
N GLY A 198 -44.33 44.48 32.92
CA GLY A 198 -45.26 44.88 31.85
C GLY A 198 -46.56 44.06 31.81
N ASP A 199 -47.35 44.29 30.76
CA ASP A 199 -48.67 43.66 30.53
C ASP A 199 -48.54 42.34 29.75
N PHE A 200 -49.13 41.28 30.30
CA PHE A 200 -49.09 39.93 29.75
C PHE A 200 -49.58 39.86 28.30
N HIS A 201 -50.73 40.46 28.01
CA HIS A 201 -51.33 40.43 26.68
C HIS A 201 -50.44 41.15 25.65
N THR A 202 -49.75 42.21 26.06
CA THR A 202 -48.81 42.94 25.21
C THR A 202 -47.58 42.13 24.88
N TRP A 203 -46.99 41.48 25.89
CA TRP A 203 -45.89 40.55 25.67
C TRP A 203 -46.30 39.38 24.77
N LEU A 204 -47.43 38.72 25.06
CA LEU A 204 -47.91 37.53 24.35
C LEU A 204 -48.13 37.80 22.85
N ARG A 205 -48.56 39.02 22.47
CA ARG A 205 -48.69 39.42 21.05
C ARG A 205 -47.39 39.39 20.26
N THR A 206 -46.23 39.39 20.92
CA THR A 206 -44.90 39.34 20.27
C THR A 206 -44.06 38.11 20.65
N ALA A 207 -44.40 37.41 21.73
CA ALA A 207 -43.72 36.19 22.17
C ALA A 207 -43.73 35.11 21.09
N ALA A 208 -42.59 34.46 20.84
CA ALA A 208 -42.49 33.33 19.91
C ALA A 208 -43.20 32.08 20.45
N SER A 209 -43.45 31.07 19.61
CA SER A 209 -43.89 29.76 20.14
C SER A 209 -42.79 29.19 21.04
N GLY A 210 -43.13 28.67 22.21
CA GLY A 210 -42.14 28.14 23.16
C GLY A 210 -42.68 27.95 24.57
N PHE A 211 -41.82 27.47 25.45
CA PHE A 211 -42.08 27.40 26.88
C PHE A 211 -41.44 28.60 27.59
N TYR A 212 -42.15 29.19 28.54
CA TYR A 212 -41.69 30.37 29.27
C TYR A 212 -42.00 30.25 30.75
N TYR A 213 -41.27 31.03 31.54
CA TYR A 213 -41.57 31.25 32.95
C TYR A 213 -42.08 32.69 33.11
N LEU A 214 -43.32 32.83 33.58
CA LEU A 214 -43.91 34.10 33.96
C LEU A 214 -43.55 34.38 35.41
N ASP A 215 -42.88 35.49 35.63
CA ASP A 215 -42.74 36.07 36.97
C ASP A 215 -43.84 37.14 37.15
N ALA A 216 -43.62 38.17 37.97
CA ALA A 216 -44.54 39.29 38.18
C ALA A 216 -44.88 40.07 36.88
N MET A 217 -45.96 39.67 36.20
CA MET A 217 -46.55 40.35 35.04
C MET A 217 -47.98 40.82 35.33
N GLN A 218 -48.33 42.01 34.83
CA GLN A 218 -49.67 42.57 34.96
C GLN A 218 -50.65 41.86 34.03
N ASN A 219 -51.89 41.64 34.50
CA ASN A 219 -52.95 40.95 33.77
C ASN A 219 -52.60 39.53 33.30
N ALA A 220 -51.56 38.92 33.89
CA ALA A 220 -51.32 37.50 33.80
C ALA A 220 -52.39 36.76 34.61
N PRO A 221 -52.83 35.57 34.19
CA PRO A 221 -53.85 34.80 34.89
C PRO A 221 -53.35 34.30 36.25
N GLU A 222 -52.05 34.00 36.33
CA GLU A 222 -51.34 33.59 37.53
C GLU A 222 -49.87 33.99 37.39
N SER A 223 -49.25 34.35 38.50
CA SER A 223 -47.86 34.74 38.60
C SER A 223 -47.33 34.33 39.98
N PRO A 224 -46.28 33.49 40.07
CA PRO A 224 -45.51 32.91 38.97
C PRO A 224 -46.21 31.73 38.27
N ALA A 225 -45.95 31.53 36.97
CA ALA A 225 -46.53 30.43 36.19
C ALA A 225 -45.61 29.94 35.06
N TYR A 226 -45.71 28.67 34.68
CA TYR A 226 -45.12 28.19 33.42
C TYR A 226 -46.12 28.37 32.29
N ILE A 227 -45.68 28.80 31.12
CA ILE A 227 -46.57 29.02 29.97
C ILE A 227 -46.04 28.36 28.71
N LEU A 228 -46.93 27.69 27.98
CA LEU A 228 -46.73 27.24 26.62
C LEU A 228 -47.40 28.25 25.68
N VAL A 229 -46.61 28.90 24.84
CA VAL A 229 -47.07 29.81 23.79
C VAL A 229 -47.04 29.08 22.44
N LEU A 230 -48.12 29.18 21.68
CA LEU A 230 -48.26 28.60 20.35
C LEU A 230 -48.74 29.67 19.37
N ARG A 231 -47.88 30.08 18.45
CA ARG A 231 -48.27 30.96 17.34
C ARG A 231 -48.87 30.20 16.18
N ASN A 232 -49.90 30.79 15.59
CA ASN A 232 -50.40 30.37 14.28
C ASN A 232 -49.33 30.65 13.21
N PRO A 233 -49.00 29.68 12.33
CA PRO A 233 -48.12 29.89 11.18
C PRO A 233 -48.48 31.07 10.27
N LYS A 234 -49.75 31.48 10.23
CA LYS A 234 -50.21 32.65 9.45
C LYS A 234 -49.88 34.00 10.09
N GLY A 235 -49.33 34.02 11.31
CA GLY A 235 -48.92 35.23 12.04
C GLY A 235 -50.06 36.06 12.62
N ASP A 236 -51.31 35.67 12.41
CA ASP A 236 -52.52 36.41 12.80
C ASP A 236 -53.14 35.95 14.12
N GLY A 237 -52.47 35.07 14.85
CA GLY A 237 -52.91 34.65 16.18
C GLY A 237 -51.85 33.94 17.03
N VAL A 238 -52.10 33.96 18.34
CA VAL A 238 -51.28 33.31 19.37
C VAL A 238 -52.20 32.70 20.42
N GLY A 239 -51.90 31.47 20.83
CA GLY A 239 -52.52 30.79 21.96
C GLY A 239 -51.52 30.64 23.10
N ALA A 240 -52.02 30.67 24.33
CA ALA A 240 -51.27 30.54 25.56
C ALA A 240 -51.94 29.52 26.48
N LEU A 241 -51.15 28.60 27.01
CA LEU A 241 -51.55 27.70 28.09
C LEU A 241 -50.65 27.93 29.29
N THR A 242 -51.23 28.41 30.38
CA THR A 242 -50.54 28.69 31.64
C THR A 242 -50.78 27.55 32.64
N PHE A 243 -49.73 27.22 33.40
CA PHE A 243 -49.71 26.25 34.48
C PHE A 243 -49.27 26.97 35.75
N GLY A 244 -50.21 27.13 36.68
CA GLY A 244 -49.96 27.75 37.96
C GLY A 244 -48.91 27.04 38.81
N TYR A 245 -48.02 27.79 39.45
CA TYR A 245 -46.97 27.23 40.30
C TYR A 245 -47.53 26.70 41.63
N GLU A 246 -48.59 27.31 42.18
CA GLU A 246 -49.09 27.01 43.53
C GLU A 246 -50.49 26.37 43.56
N VAL A 247 -51.37 26.72 42.61
CA VAL A 247 -52.80 26.34 42.69
C VAL A 247 -53.22 25.24 41.71
N GLY A 248 -52.31 24.77 40.85
CA GLY A 248 -52.59 23.71 39.87
C GLY A 248 -53.73 24.05 38.91
N GLN A 249 -54.04 25.34 38.72
CA GLN A 249 -55.03 25.80 37.77
C GLN A 249 -54.38 25.95 36.40
N MET A 250 -55.09 25.49 35.36
CA MET A 250 -54.68 25.67 33.97
C MET A 250 -55.49 26.81 33.36
N GLY A 251 -54.82 27.82 32.83
CA GLY A 251 -55.44 28.96 32.16
C GLY A 251 -55.16 28.93 30.67
N PHE A 252 -56.21 29.07 29.86
CA PHE A 252 -56.11 29.19 28.41
C PHE A 252 -56.51 30.59 27.95
N ASP A 253 -55.67 31.18 27.10
CA ASP A 253 -55.95 32.44 26.43
C ASP A 253 -55.51 32.38 24.96
N SER A 254 -56.15 33.18 24.13
CA SER A 254 -55.77 33.30 22.72
C SER A 254 -56.13 34.65 22.14
N PHE A 255 -55.25 35.14 21.28
CA PHE A 255 -55.45 36.31 20.46
C PHE A 255 -55.56 35.87 19.01
N VAL A 256 -56.66 36.21 18.34
CA VAL A 256 -56.90 35.84 16.94
C VAL A 256 -57.52 37.03 16.22
N LYS A 257 -56.97 37.41 15.06
CA LYS A 257 -57.50 38.48 14.20
C LYS A 257 -57.76 39.79 14.94
N GLY A 258 -56.84 40.20 15.81
CA GLY A 258 -56.93 41.48 16.53
C GLY A 258 -57.80 41.44 17.80
N LYS A 259 -58.31 40.28 18.21
CA LYS A 259 -59.21 40.15 19.36
C LYS A 259 -58.73 39.09 20.34
N TRP A 260 -58.87 39.37 21.64
CA TRP A 260 -58.71 38.39 22.71
C TRP A 260 -59.98 37.55 22.84
N LEU A 261 -59.81 36.24 22.93
CA LEU A 261 -60.84 35.35 23.41
C LEU A 261 -60.77 35.33 24.94
N SER A 262 -61.91 35.43 25.61
CA SER A 262 -61.95 35.47 27.08
C SER A 262 -61.22 34.27 27.71
N TRP A 263 -60.42 34.54 28.75
CA TRP A 263 -59.79 33.54 29.60
C TRP A 263 -60.71 32.37 29.93
N LYS A 264 -60.21 31.16 29.72
CA LYS A 264 -60.84 29.93 30.21
C LYS A 264 -59.93 29.34 31.27
N MET A 265 -60.34 29.49 32.53
CA MET A 265 -59.72 28.81 33.66
C MET A 265 -60.34 27.42 33.77
N GLN A 266 -59.52 26.40 33.92
CA GLN A 266 -59.99 25.08 34.29
C GLN A 266 -60.56 25.14 35.71
N SER A 267 -61.88 24.93 35.85
CA SER A 267 -62.48 24.71 37.16
C SER A 267 -62.00 23.36 37.70
N ARG A 268 -61.60 23.32 38.97
CA ARG A 268 -61.38 22.05 39.68
C ARG A 268 -62.67 21.25 39.77
#